data_AF-K2SNE3-F1
#
_entry.id   AF-K2SNE3-F1
#
_cell.length_a   1.000
_cell.length_b   1.000
_cell.length_c   1.000
_cell.angle_alpha   90.00
_cell.angle_beta   90.00
_cell.angle_gamma   90.00
#
_symmetry.space_group_name_H-M   'P 1'
#
loop_
_entity.id
_entity.type
_entity.pdbx_description
1 polymer ?
#
loop_
_entity_poly.entity_id
_entity_poly.type
_entity_poly.pdbx_seq_one_letter_code
_entity_poly.pdbx_strand_id
1 'polypeptide(L)'
;MRGAKPVSEAEFEKLVGELDESISGSDEEESSEEEGGEGEGKDSTLSALLKRQAKIADASGAEEVLAQRKRKRGAGKPPLLWFTSDGLPADVNLGVYRAILSEAEQEDEAGLVETVRRKQLAPVTPAAKKVEEQEEEGGVRLPSTPEIGPHYFLCMIGGGHFAAMIVALAPKMGKKHTGVDERQATVVAHKTFHRYTTRRKQGGSQSASDAAKGAAHSAGSSLRRYNEAALTSEVRALLSEWKDMIDTADLLFIRATGSTNRRTLYGPYDGQVLRQNDPRIRGFPFSTRRATQAELMRSFVELTRVKVSRIDEAALAAAAEAAAAHKATPARTSTPSKPAKSQKPSPEEEEALLHTSQIQALVRRSKAPALVSYIQSNGLSPNFRFHPLDTEKNYHAPTPLHLAAHMNAPAVVLALLTKTKADPAVTNLEGKTPFELAGDRATRDAFRIARYELGDAAFDWSAAHVPAGVSRAEVEKVASAEKKEEAAKEAERRKAETERLRREEEQREAERREKRIGKGKSLGVGLTEKTAGEKREEEARGLTPEVRMRLERERRARAAEERIRRMQGGS
;
A
#
# COMPACT_ATOMS: atom_id res chain seq x y z
N MET A 1 19.04 42.39 -28.12
CA MET A 1 20.00 42.21 -29.23
C MET A 1 19.41 42.81 -30.50
N ARG A 2 20.07 43.81 -31.09
CA ARG A 2 19.78 44.33 -32.43
C ARG A 2 20.83 43.73 -33.39
N GLY A 3 20.42 43.19 -34.54
CA GLY A 3 21.35 42.86 -35.63
C GLY A 3 21.32 41.44 -36.23
N ALA A 4 20.30 40.61 -35.99
CA ALA A 4 20.19 39.32 -36.68
C ALA A 4 19.39 39.44 -37.99
N LYS A 5 19.79 38.67 -39.02
CA LYS A 5 19.05 38.56 -40.29
C LYS A 5 17.70 37.87 -40.05
N PRO A 6 16.61 38.32 -40.70
CA PRO A 6 15.31 37.64 -40.62
C PRO A 6 15.43 36.23 -41.21
N VAL A 7 14.81 35.28 -40.53
CA VAL A 7 14.87 33.85 -40.86
C VAL A 7 13.57 33.44 -41.58
N SER A 8 13.63 32.50 -42.51
CA SER A 8 12.44 31.98 -43.20
C SER A 8 11.59 31.07 -42.28
N GLU A 9 10.31 30.89 -42.62
CA GLU A 9 9.35 30.11 -41.81
C GLU A 9 9.82 28.65 -41.59
N ALA A 10 10.40 28.02 -42.61
CA ALA A 10 10.94 26.65 -42.51
C ALA A 10 12.20 26.55 -41.62
N GLU A 11 13.02 27.61 -41.58
CA GLU A 11 14.19 27.69 -40.70
C GLU A 11 13.78 28.03 -39.25
N PHE A 12 12.70 28.78 -39.07
CA PHE A 12 12.09 29.07 -37.78
C PHE A 12 11.50 27.81 -37.13
N GLU A 13 10.77 26.97 -37.87
CA GLU A 13 10.25 25.69 -37.34
C GLU A 13 11.37 24.75 -36.88
N LYS A 14 12.51 24.75 -37.58
CA LYS A 14 13.67 23.93 -37.21
C LYS A 14 14.37 24.44 -35.93
N LEU A 15 14.43 25.75 -35.74
CA LEU A 15 14.97 26.38 -34.53
C LEU A 15 14.05 26.24 -33.31
N VAL A 16 12.73 26.19 -33.53
CA VAL A 16 11.72 25.98 -32.48
C VAL A 16 11.70 24.51 -32.02
N GLY A 17 11.95 23.55 -32.91
CA GLY A 17 12.03 22.12 -32.56
C GLY A 17 13.18 21.74 -31.62
N GLU A 18 14.24 22.55 -31.55
CA GLU A 18 15.37 22.34 -30.62
C GLU A 18 15.21 23.08 -29.28
N LEU A 19 14.13 23.87 -29.10
CA LEU A 19 13.92 24.75 -27.95
C LEU A 19 12.73 24.30 -27.09
N ASP A 20 12.71 23.04 -26.66
CA ASP A 20 11.67 22.48 -25.79
C ASP A 20 12.13 22.32 -24.32
N GLU A 21 12.78 23.35 -23.79
CA GLU A 21 12.94 23.55 -22.34
C GLU A 21 12.02 24.70 -21.90
N SER A 22 10.89 24.33 -21.29
CA SER A 22 9.83 25.23 -20.83
C SER A 22 10.35 26.40 -19.98
N ILE A 23 10.34 27.59 -20.57
CA ILE A 23 10.06 28.85 -19.90
C ILE A 23 8.54 29.02 -19.90
N SER A 24 7.91 28.87 -18.74
CA SER A 24 6.55 29.36 -18.51
C SER A 24 6.48 29.92 -17.09
N GLY A 25 6.85 31.19 -16.99
CA GLY A 25 6.39 32.10 -15.96
C GLY A 25 5.17 32.85 -16.50
N SER A 26 4.18 33.04 -15.64
CA SER A 26 3.12 34.03 -15.82
C SER A 26 3.11 34.87 -14.55
N ASP A 27 3.35 36.17 -14.75
CA ASP A 27 3.28 37.26 -13.79
C ASP A 27 1.89 37.94 -13.91
N GLU A 28 1.62 38.88 -13.00
CA GLU A 28 0.46 39.80 -12.85
C GLU A 28 -0.60 39.35 -11.82
N GLU A 29 -0.98 40.08 -10.75
CA GLU A 29 -0.80 41.50 -10.37
C GLU A 29 -0.70 41.74 -8.84
N GLU A 30 -0.24 42.96 -8.53
CA GLU A 30 0.14 43.60 -7.28
C GLU A 30 -1.05 44.26 -6.54
N SER A 31 -1.09 44.18 -5.20
CA SER A 31 -1.74 45.17 -4.33
C SER A 31 -1.08 45.17 -2.96
N SER A 32 -0.73 46.37 -2.52
CA SER A 32 0.10 46.80 -1.39
C SER A 32 -0.52 46.58 0.00
N GLU A 33 0.33 46.30 1.01
CA GLU A 33 0.62 47.14 2.20
C GLU A 33 1.29 46.33 3.35
N GLU A 34 2.41 46.91 3.83
CA GLU A 34 3.22 46.82 5.09
C GLU A 34 2.75 45.89 6.25
N GLU A 35 3.57 45.24 7.09
CA GLU A 35 4.84 45.65 7.74
C GLU A 35 5.49 44.44 8.50
N GLY A 36 6.83 44.37 8.55
CA GLY A 36 7.62 43.87 9.72
C GLY A 36 8.07 42.39 9.83
N GLY A 37 9.39 42.13 9.76
CA GLY A 37 10.03 40.99 10.48
C GLY A 37 11.18 40.23 9.79
N GLU A 38 12.40 40.76 9.93
CA GLU A 38 13.77 40.19 9.82
C GLU A 38 14.02 38.70 9.43
N GLY A 39 14.89 38.52 8.40
CA GLY A 39 16.15 37.77 8.55
C GLY A 39 16.28 36.36 7.93
N GLU A 40 16.58 36.24 6.63
CA GLU A 40 17.37 35.11 6.10
C GLU A 40 18.02 35.45 4.74
N GLY A 41 19.34 35.23 4.64
CA GLY A 41 20.17 35.62 3.50
C GLY A 41 19.88 34.80 2.23
N LYS A 42 19.61 35.50 1.13
CA LYS A 42 19.46 34.91 -0.20
C LYS A 42 20.84 34.52 -0.75
N ASP A 43 21.07 33.21 -0.91
CA ASP A 43 22.19 32.67 -1.67
C ASP A 43 22.14 33.20 -3.12
N SER A 44 23.19 33.91 -3.54
CA SER A 44 23.27 34.47 -4.89
C SER A 44 23.63 33.42 -5.94
N THR A 45 23.19 33.61 -7.17
CA THR A 45 23.50 32.75 -8.35
C THR A 45 25.00 32.51 -8.55
N LEU A 46 25.86 33.37 -8.01
CA LEU A 46 27.31 33.21 -7.97
C LEU A 46 27.77 32.09 -7.01
N SER A 47 27.14 31.90 -5.85
CA SER A 47 27.47 30.81 -4.92
C SER A 47 27.03 29.44 -5.48
N ALA A 48 25.97 29.42 -6.29
CA ALA A 48 25.54 28.24 -7.04
C ALA A 48 26.48 27.90 -8.21
N LEU A 49 27.02 28.89 -8.92
CA LEU A 49 27.99 28.70 -9.99
C LEU A 49 29.36 28.24 -9.47
N LEU A 50 29.83 28.81 -8.35
CA LEU A 50 31.07 28.38 -7.69
C LEU A 50 30.98 26.94 -7.15
N LYS A 51 29.84 26.54 -6.56
CA LYS A 51 29.59 25.14 -6.19
C LYS A 51 29.56 24.20 -7.40
N ARG A 52 29.13 24.68 -8.57
CA ARG A 52 29.08 23.89 -9.81
C ARG A 52 30.45 23.75 -10.47
N GLN A 53 31.29 24.80 -10.41
CA GLN A 53 32.68 24.74 -10.86
C GLN A 53 33.57 23.88 -9.95
N ALA A 54 33.37 23.95 -8.62
CA ALA A 54 34.06 23.06 -7.68
C ALA A 54 33.73 21.58 -7.93
N LYS A 55 32.49 21.29 -8.35
CA LYS A 55 32.04 19.93 -8.71
C LYS A 55 32.59 19.42 -10.04
N ILE A 56 33.09 20.30 -10.91
CA ILE A 56 33.75 19.95 -12.18
C ILE A 56 35.26 19.77 -11.97
N ALA A 57 35.87 20.48 -11.02
CA ALA A 57 37.28 20.31 -10.66
C ALA A 57 37.57 18.99 -9.92
N ASP A 58 36.61 18.46 -9.13
CA ASP A 58 36.71 17.15 -8.47
C ASP A 58 36.36 15.95 -9.40
N ALA A 59 35.97 16.22 -10.65
CA ALA A 59 35.56 15.18 -11.60
C ALA A 59 36.73 14.37 -12.22
N SER A 60 37.99 14.70 -11.91
CA SER A 60 39.15 13.95 -12.39
C SER A 60 39.66 12.86 -11.42
N GLY A 61 39.01 12.66 -10.26
CA GLY A 61 39.44 11.67 -9.26
C GLY A 61 38.34 10.84 -8.60
N ALA A 62 37.06 11.03 -8.97
CA ALA A 62 35.91 10.46 -8.26
C ALA A 62 35.00 9.55 -9.10
N GLU A 63 35.44 9.08 -10.27
CA GLU A 63 34.65 8.17 -11.12
C GLU A 63 34.64 6.70 -10.65
N GLU A 64 35.56 6.26 -9.78
CA GLU A 64 35.59 4.86 -9.33
C GLU A 64 34.66 4.53 -8.15
N VAL A 65 34.17 5.51 -7.37
CA VAL A 65 33.43 5.22 -6.12
C VAL A 65 31.90 5.38 -6.25
N LEU A 66 31.39 6.11 -7.25
CA LEU A 66 29.94 6.37 -7.41
C LEU A 66 29.27 5.64 -8.60
N ALA A 67 30.04 4.92 -9.41
CA ALA A 67 29.51 4.10 -10.51
C ALA A 67 28.96 2.73 -10.09
N GLN A 68 29.19 2.30 -8.84
CA GLN A 68 28.61 1.06 -8.30
C GLN A 68 27.38 1.34 -7.43
N ARG A 69 26.17 1.32 -8.02
CA ARG A 69 24.89 0.83 -7.41
C ARG A 69 23.58 1.29 -8.10
N LYS A 70 23.60 1.72 -9.36
CA LYS A 70 22.44 1.47 -10.25
C LYS A 70 22.68 0.15 -11.00
N ARG A 71 22.62 -0.97 -10.28
CA ARG A 71 22.53 -2.29 -10.92
C ARG A 71 21.25 -2.31 -11.76
N LYS A 72 21.41 -2.29 -13.09
CA LYS A 72 20.36 -2.70 -14.02
C LYS A 72 19.82 -4.04 -13.52
N ARG A 73 18.53 -4.10 -13.24
CA ARG A 73 17.85 -5.27 -12.69
C ARG A 73 17.72 -6.31 -13.82
N GLY A 74 18.80 -7.03 -14.09
CA GLY A 74 18.74 -8.28 -14.85
C GLY A 74 17.87 -9.32 -14.11
N ALA A 75 17.59 -10.44 -14.75
CA ALA A 75 17.10 -11.63 -14.05
C ALA A 75 18.15 -12.00 -13.00
N GLY A 76 17.94 -11.61 -11.74
CA GLY A 76 18.93 -11.81 -10.67
C GLY A 76 19.25 -13.29 -10.44
N LYS A 77 20.19 -13.58 -9.52
CA LYS A 77 20.48 -14.96 -9.09
C LYS A 77 19.16 -15.69 -8.75
N PRO A 78 19.00 -16.97 -9.15
CA PRO A 78 17.77 -17.71 -8.88
C PRO A 78 17.51 -17.79 -7.37
N PRO A 79 16.25 -17.71 -6.92
CA PRO A 79 15.93 -17.60 -5.49
C PRO A 79 16.27 -18.85 -4.68
N LEU A 80 16.38 -20.01 -5.34
CA LEU A 80 16.70 -21.31 -4.74
C LEU A 80 18.11 -21.76 -5.15
N LEU A 81 18.74 -22.48 -4.24
CA LEU A 81 19.90 -23.35 -4.45
C LEU A 81 19.40 -24.78 -4.50
N TRP A 82 19.79 -25.53 -5.53
CA TRP A 82 19.44 -26.94 -5.68
C TRP A 82 20.65 -27.82 -5.35
N PHE A 83 20.40 -28.88 -4.60
CA PHE A 83 21.38 -29.86 -4.16
C PHE A 83 20.90 -31.25 -4.58
N THR A 84 21.83 -32.08 -5.01
CA THR A 84 21.65 -33.52 -5.21
C THR A 84 22.28 -34.27 -4.03
N SER A 85 21.89 -35.52 -3.84
CA SER A 85 22.46 -36.39 -2.81
C SER A 85 22.47 -37.82 -3.28
N ASP A 86 23.59 -38.52 -3.08
CA ASP A 86 23.75 -39.95 -3.46
C ASP A 86 22.80 -40.87 -2.69
N GLY A 87 22.25 -40.42 -1.55
CA GLY A 87 21.26 -41.15 -0.76
C GLY A 87 19.82 -40.97 -1.25
N LEU A 88 19.59 -40.12 -2.25
CA LEU A 88 18.28 -39.91 -2.88
C LEU A 88 18.32 -40.36 -4.33
N PRO A 89 17.17 -40.75 -4.92
CA PRO A 89 17.08 -41.00 -6.35
C PRO A 89 17.61 -39.82 -7.17
N ALA A 90 18.28 -40.09 -8.29
CA ALA A 90 18.92 -39.06 -9.12
C ALA A 90 17.93 -38.00 -9.67
N ASP A 91 16.65 -38.36 -9.80
CA ASP A 91 15.61 -37.43 -10.20
C ASP A 91 15.23 -36.44 -9.08
N VAL A 92 15.59 -36.71 -7.82
CA VAL A 92 15.20 -35.90 -6.65
C VAL A 92 16.24 -34.84 -6.33
N ASN A 93 15.83 -33.58 -6.44
CA ASN A 93 16.62 -32.41 -6.11
C ASN A 93 16.06 -31.70 -4.88
N LEU A 94 16.94 -31.29 -3.97
CA LEU A 94 16.60 -30.56 -2.76
C LEU A 94 16.88 -29.07 -2.92
N GLY A 95 15.88 -28.22 -2.70
CA GLY A 95 15.93 -26.78 -2.87
C GLY A 95 15.96 -26.04 -1.54
N VAL A 96 16.88 -25.09 -1.38
CA VAL A 96 16.96 -24.19 -0.22
C VAL A 96 16.98 -22.75 -0.70
N TYR A 97 16.27 -21.85 -0.02
CA TYR A 97 16.27 -20.43 -0.41
C TYR A 97 17.65 -19.80 -0.21
N ARG A 98 18.16 -19.06 -1.19
CA ARG A 98 19.40 -18.27 -1.03
C ARG A 98 19.28 -17.25 0.10
N ALA A 99 18.07 -16.73 0.31
CA ALA A 99 17.82 -15.66 1.27
C ALA A 99 18.12 -16.03 2.73
N ILE A 100 18.24 -17.31 3.08
CA ILE A 100 18.62 -17.75 4.44
C ILE A 100 20.14 -17.79 4.67
N LEU A 101 20.93 -17.49 3.64
CA LEU A 101 22.39 -17.43 3.67
C LEU A 101 22.85 -15.96 3.66
N SER A 102 23.94 -15.67 4.36
CA SER A 102 24.62 -14.38 4.30
C SER A 102 25.21 -14.13 2.91
N GLU A 103 25.55 -12.88 2.57
CA GLU A 103 26.13 -12.59 1.26
C GLU A 103 27.47 -13.32 1.06
N ALA A 104 28.32 -13.35 2.10
CA ALA A 104 29.57 -14.10 2.09
C ALA A 104 29.35 -15.62 1.92
N GLU A 105 28.35 -16.19 2.60
CA GLU A 105 27.99 -17.62 2.45
C GLU A 105 27.46 -17.95 1.05
N GLN A 106 26.85 -16.98 0.35
CA GLN A 106 26.39 -17.18 -1.03
C GLN A 106 27.49 -17.06 -2.08
N GLU A 107 28.63 -16.46 -1.73
CA GLU A 107 29.79 -16.30 -2.61
C GLU A 107 30.72 -17.52 -2.53
N ASP A 108 30.79 -18.18 -1.37
CA ASP A 108 31.48 -19.47 -1.19
C ASP A 108 30.65 -20.65 -1.71
N GLU A 109 30.61 -20.83 -3.04
CA GLU A 109 29.83 -21.90 -3.67
C GLU A 109 30.34 -23.30 -3.29
N ALA A 110 31.64 -23.47 -3.03
CA ALA A 110 32.24 -24.75 -2.65
C ALA A 110 31.88 -25.17 -1.21
N GLY A 111 31.79 -24.21 -0.29
CA GLY A 111 31.44 -24.44 1.12
C GLY A 111 29.94 -24.44 1.45
N LEU A 112 29.05 -24.34 0.45
CA LEU A 112 27.60 -24.24 0.67
C LEU A 112 27.03 -25.44 1.45
N VAL A 113 27.48 -26.65 1.15
CA VAL A 113 26.98 -27.88 1.81
C VAL A 113 27.34 -27.88 3.29
N GLU A 114 28.58 -27.55 3.64
CA GLU A 114 29.01 -27.45 5.03
C GLU A 114 28.34 -26.28 5.76
N THR A 115 28.08 -25.17 5.05
CA THR A 115 27.30 -24.06 5.59
C THR A 115 25.87 -24.48 5.93
N VAL A 116 25.21 -25.21 5.04
CA VAL A 116 23.86 -25.76 5.28
C VAL A 116 23.90 -26.72 6.47
N ARG A 117 24.90 -27.61 6.55
CA ARG A 117 25.07 -28.54 7.68
C ARG A 117 25.25 -27.80 9.00
N ARG A 118 26.10 -26.76 9.06
CA ARG A 118 26.31 -25.93 10.26
C ARG A 118 25.05 -25.20 10.73
N LYS A 119 24.15 -24.84 9.81
CA LYS A 119 22.86 -24.19 10.14
C LYS A 119 21.78 -25.18 10.59
N GLN A 120 22.04 -26.49 10.59
CA GLN A 120 21.12 -27.48 11.14
C GLN A 120 21.24 -27.52 12.66
N LEU A 121 20.36 -26.78 13.33
CA LEU A 121 20.34 -26.70 14.79
C LEU A 121 19.60 -27.90 15.40
N ALA A 122 20.12 -28.40 16.53
CA ALA A 122 19.44 -29.41 17.32
C ALA A 122 18.14 -28.85 17.92
N PRO A 123 17.05 -29.65 17.99
CA PRO A 123 15.84 -29.24 18.67
C PRO A 123 16.08 -28.96 20.15
N VAL A 124 15.47 -27.89 20.68
CA VAL A 124 15.53 -27.60 22.11
C VAL A 124 14.55 -28.52 22.83
N THR A 125 15.05 -29.46 23.61
CA THR A 125 14.25 -30.18 24.60
C THR A 125 13.86 -29.19 25.70
N PRO A 126 12.58 -29.11 26.12
CA PRO A 126 12.22 -28.32 27.27
C PRO A 126 12.91 -28.95 28.49
N ALA A 127 14.03 -28.35 28.92
CA ALA A 127 14.65 -28.72 30.17
C ALA A 127 13.60 -28.51 31.26
N ALA A 128 13.26 -29.59 31.98
CA ALA A 128 12.59 -29.48 33.25
C ALA A 128 13.38 -28.46 34.07
N LYS A 129 12.72 -27.40 34.57
CA LYS A 129 13.30 -26.39 35.44
C LYS A 129 14.05 -27.10 36.58
N LYS A 130 15.37 -27.27 36.45
CA LYS A 130 16.25 -27.39 37.60
C LYS A 130 16.51 -25.97 38.05
N VAL A 131 15.76 -25.57 39.08
CA VAL A 131 16.14 -24.46 39.93
C VAL A 131 17.37 -24.97 40.67
N GLU A 132 18.56 -24.63 40.19
CA GLU A 132 19.76 -24.69 41.01
C GLU A 132 19.83 -23.34 41.73
N GLU A 133 19.35 -23.35 42.98
CA GLU A 133 19.72 -22.36 43.98
C GLU A 133 21.23 -22.52 44.24
N GLN A 134 22.03 -21.61 43.69
CA GLN A 134 23.33 -21.28 44.25
C GLN A 134 23.27 -19.83 44.72
N GLU A 135 23.22 -19.70 46.04
CA GLU A 135 23.51 -18.46 46.76
C GLU A 135 24.99 -18.10 46.50
N GLU A 136 25.26 -16.91 45.95
CA GLU A 136 26.41 -16.09 46.35
C GLU A 136 26.33 -14.67 45.76
N GLU A 137 26.42 -13.71 46.68
CA GLU A 137 26.81 -12.28 46.58
C GLU A 137 26.17 -11.32 45.55
N GLY A 138 25.25 -10.50 46.06
CA GLY A 138 25.59 -9.07 46.23
C GLY A 138 25.76 -8.22 44.97
N GLY A 139 24.89 -8.34 43.97
CA GLY A 139 24.81 -7.38 42.87
C GLY A 139 23.49 -7.47 42.12
N VAL A 140 22.78 -6.35 41.96
CA VAL A 140 21.58 -6.28 41.10
C VAL A 140 22.04 -6.49 39.66
N ARG A 141 21.98 -7.74 39.16
CA ARG A 141 22.09 -8.01 37.72
C ARG A 141 20.86 -7.41 37.04
N LEU A 142 21.07 -6.45 36.14
CA LEU A 142 20.06 -6.08 35.15
C LEU A 142 19.59 -7.37 34.44
N PRO A 143 18.31 -7.51 34.09
CA PRO A 143 17.83 -8.68 33.36
C PRO A 143 18.54 -8.74 32.02
N SER A 144 19.56 -9.60 31.92
CA SER A 144 20.17 -9.97 30.65
C SER A 144 19.06 -10.52 29.77
N THR A 145 19.02 -10.06 28.53
CA THR A 145 18.20 -10.62 27.47
C THR A 145 18.21 -12.15 27.57
N PRO A 146 17.05 -12.83 27.43
CA PRO A 146 17.06 -14.29 27.36
C PRO A 146 18.05 -14.67 26.26
N GLU A 147 18.95 -15.63 26.52
CA GLU A 147 19.80 -16.22 25.49
C GLU A 147 18.91 -16.92 24.47
N ILE A 148 18.36 -16.15 23.53
CA ILE A 148 17.38 -16.59 22.53
C ILE A 148 18.01 -17.59 21.54
N GLY A 149 19.34 -17.68 21.52
CA GLY A 149 20.11 -18.43 20.53
C GLY A 149 19.97 -17.81 19.13
N PRO A 150 20.38 -18.54 18.07
CA PRO A 150 20.21 -18.08 16.69
C PRO A 150 18.73 -17.82 16.36
N HIS A 151 18.43 -16.64 15.84
CA HIS A 151 17.05 -16.22 15.60
C HIS A 151 16.92 -15.23 14.43
N TYR A 152 15.71 -15.15 13.88
CA TYR A 152 15.35 -14.21 12.82
C TYR A 152 14.35 -13.18 13.32
N PHE A 153 14.47 -11.96 12.79
CA PHE A 153 13.44 -10.94 12.87
C PHE A 153 12.68 -10.89 11.56
N LEU A 154 11.35 -11.03 11.62
CA LEU A 154 10.46 -10.96 10.47
C LEU A 154 9.51 -9.77 10.65
N CYS A 155 9.42 -8.90 9.66
CA CYS A 155 8.59 -7.70 9.70
C CYS A 155 7.87 -7.46 8.37
N MET A 156 6.58 -7.14 8.46
CA MET A 156 5.74 -6.78 7.32
C MET A 156 4.91 -5.54 7.63
N ILE A 157 4.99 -4.53 6.75
CA ILE A 157 4.21 -3.31 6.85
C ILE A 157 3.59 -2.93 5.50
N GLY A 158 2.29 -2.67 5.49
CA GLY A 158 1.58 -2.24 4.29
C GLY A 158 0.06 -2.10 4.48
N GLY A 159 -0.54 -1.12 3.80
CA GLY A 159 -1.99 -0.92 3.80
C GLY A 159 -2.60 -0.66 5.19
N GLY A 160 -1.83 -0.06 6.11
CA GLY A 160 -2.27 0.16 7.49
C GLY A 160 -2.18 -1.07 8.40
N HIS A 161 -1.62 -2.18 7.90
CA HIS A 161 -1.31 -3.36 8.70
C HIS A 161 0.20 -3.42 8.98
N PHE A 162 0.54 -3.75 10.21
CA PHE A 162 1.90 -4.06 10.63
C PHE A 162 1.90 -5.40 11.37
N ALA A 163 2.90 -6.23 11.09
CA ALA A 163 3.18 -7.43 11.84
C ALA A 163 4.69 -7.58 11.98
N ALA A 164 5.17 -7.84 13.20
CA ALA A 164 6.55 -8.19 13.47
C ALA A 164 6.64 -9.41 14.39
N MET A 165 7.69 -10.20 14.23
CA MET A 165 7.90 -11.42 14.97
C MET A 165 9.40 -11.73 15.10
N ILE A 166 9.81 -12.19 16.27
CA ILE A 166 11.13 -12.74 16.55
C ILE A 166 10.96 -14.24 16.74
N VAL A 167 11.70 -15.04 15.97
CA VAL A 167 11.58 -16.50 15.95
C VAL A 167 12.94 -17.12 16.15
N ALA A 168 13.08 -17.97 17.16
CA ALA A 168 14.29 -18.76 17.35
C ALA A 168 14.36 -19.87 16.29
N LEU A 169 15.56 -20.09 15.74
CA LEU A 169 15.80 -21.07 14.69
C LEU A 169 15.81 -22.50 15.21
N ALA A 170 16.16 -22.69 16.48
CA ALA A 170 16.12 -24.00 17.11
C ALA A 170 14.65 -24.43 17.33
N PRO A 171 14.19 -25.52 16.71
CA PRO A 171 12.80 -25.95 16.82
C PRO A 171 12.51 -26.53 18.20
N LYS A 172 11.29 -26.33 18.70
CA LYS A 172 10.78 -27.06 19.86
C LYS A 172 10.19 -28.39 19.39
N MET A 173 10.44 -29.46 20.15
CA MET A 173 9.72 -30.72 19.95
C MET A 173 8.33 -30.62 20.58
N GLY A 174 7.28 -30.77 19.77
CA GLY A 174 5.90 -30.84 20.23
C GLY A 174 5.34 -32.26 20.12
N LYS A 175 4.64 -32.72 21.15
CA LYS A 175 3.85 -33.96 21.09
C LYS A 175 2.47 -33.66 20.51
N LYS A 176 2.10 -34.29 19.39
CA LYS A 176 0.70 -34.39 18.93
C LYS A 176 0.05 -35.68 19.42
N HIS A 177 -1.29 -35.67 19.52
CA HIS A 177 -2.17 -36.83 19.73
C HIS A 177 -1.88 -38.01 18.77
N THR A 178 -1.25 -37.76 17.62
CA THR A 178 -1.00 -38.75 16.56
C THR A 178 0.33 -39.50 16.67
N GLY A 179 1.12 -39.28 17.74
CA GLY A 179 2.34 -40.08 18.02
C GLY A 179 3.57 -39.79 17.14
N VAL A 180 3.53 -38.75 16.29
CA VAL A 180 4.69 -38.32 15.48
C VAL A 180 5.25 -37.03 16.07
N ASP A 181 6.56 -37.03 16.37
CA ASP A 181 7.28 -35.84 16.84
C ASP A 181 7.33 -34.77 15.74
N GLU A 182 6.62 -33.66 15.95
CA GLU A 182 6.60 -32.56 14.99
C GLU A 182 7.45 -31.39 15.52
N ARG A 183 8.39 -30.93 14.69
CA ARG A 183 9.22 -29.75 14.96
C ARG A 183 8.36 -28.50 14.84
N GLN A 184 8.16 -27.77 15.93
CA GLN A 184 7.39 -26.53 15.96
C GLN A 184 8.33 -25.32 16.05
N ALA A 185 8.00 -24.26 15.30
CA ALA A 185 8.73 -23.00 15.35
C ALA A 185 8.54 -22.30 16.71
N THR A 186 9.62 -21.79 17.29
CA THR A 186 9.62 -21.12 18.60
C THR A 186 9.50 -19.62 18.43
N VAL A 187 8.29 -19.08 18.63
CA VAL A 187 8.06 -17.63 18.62
C VAL A 187 8.49 -17.06 19.97
N VAL A 188 9.46 -16.13 19.95
CA VAL A 188 10.00 -15.45 21.14
C VAL A 188 9.12 -14.24 21.48
N ALA A 189 8.83 -13.43 20.47
CA ALA A 189 7.97 -12.26 20.60
C ALA A 189 7.21 -12.04 19.29
N HIS A 190 5.96 -11.57 19.38
CA HIS A 190 5.19 -11.15 18.21
C HIS A 190 4.32 -9.93 18.54
N LYS A 191 4.08 -9.08 17.55
CA LYS A 191 3.16 -7.95 17.67
C LYS A 191 2.52 -7.63 16.32
N THR A 192 1.25 -7.27 16.34
CA THR A 192 0.51 -6.84 15.15
C THR A 192 -0.26 -5.57 15.44
N PHE A 193 -0.21 -4.60 14.53
CA PHE A 193 -1.01 -3.38 14.60
C PHE A 193 -1.90 -3.27 13.37
N HIS A 194 -3.06 -2.65 13.54
CA HIS A 194 -3.88 -2.22 12.42
C HIS A 194 -4.46 -0.84 12.68
N ARG A 195 -4.22 0.07 11.74
CA ARG A 195 -4.90 1.37 11.66
C ARG A 195 -5.47 1.56 10.27
N TYR A 196 -6.68 2.10 10.19
CA TYR A 196 -7.33 2.40 8.92
C TYR A 196 -6.68 3.62 8.27
N THR A 197 -5.74 3.38 7.35
CA THR A 197 -4.96 4.43 6.65
C THR A 197 -5.36 4.61 5.19
N THR A 198 -6.05 3.64 4.59
CA THR A 198 -6.41 3.65 3.17
C THR A 198 -7.82 4.20 2.91
N ARG A 199 -8.08 4.64 1.67
CA ARG A 199 -9.42 5.08 1.24
C ARG A 199 -10.30 3.87 0.91
N ARG A 200 -11.56 3.83 1.40
CA ARG A 200 -12.56 2.85 0.93
C ARG A 200 -12.70 3.00 -0.60
N LYS A 201 -12.75 1.86 -1.31
CA LYS A 201 -12.93 1.72 -2.78
C LYS A 201 -11.76 2.13 -3.69
N GLN A 202 -10.89 3.07 -3.30
CA GLN A 202 -9.80 3.54 -4.17
C GLN A 202 -8.45 2.84 -3.95
N GLY A 203 -8.21 2.27 -2.75
CA GLY A 203 -6.91 1.69 -2.39
C GLY A 203 -5.80 2.75 -2.25
N GLY A 204 -4.66 2.37 -1.64
CA GLY A 204 -3.50 3.26 -1.45
C GLY A 204 -3.51 4.05 -0.12
N SER A 205 -2.31 4.41 0.36
CA SER A 205 -2.13 5.24 1.57
C SER A 205 -2.48 6.71 1.31
N GLN A 206 -2.89 7.43 2.35
CA GLN A 206 -3.25 8.84 2.24
C GLN A 206 -2.01 9.69 1.91
N SER A 207 -0.87 9.38 2.50
CA SER A 207 0.43 9.99 2.15
C SER A 207 0.77 9.93 0.66
N ALA A 208 0.52 8.79 0.00
CA ALA A 208 0.80 8.60 -1.42
C ALA A 208 -0.18 9.40 -2.29
N SER A 209 -1.43 9.52 -1.85
CA SER A 209 -2.41 10.37 -2.52
C SER A 209 -2.08 11.84 -2.38
N ASP A 210 -1.68 12.29 -1.19
CA ASP A 210 -1.33 13.69 -0.94
C ASP A 210 -0.09 14.11 -1.75
N ALA A 211 0.91 13.21 -1.86
CA ALA A 211 2.09 13.45 -2.71
C ALA A 211 1.77 13.49 -4.21
N ALA A 212 0.75 12.75 -4.67
CA ALA A 212 0.42 12.64 -6.09
C ALA A 212 -0.61 13.67 -6.58
N LYS A 213 -1.55 14.09 -5.72
CA LYS A 213 -2.72 14.91 -6.10
C LYS A 213 -2.89 16.17 -5.23
N GLY A 214 -1.95 16.44 -4.33
CA GLY A 214 -2.05 17.53 -3.36
C GLY A 214 -2.79 17.14 -2.08
N ALA A 215 -2.50 17.88 -1.02
CA ALA A 215 -3.03 17.62 0.32
C ALA A 215 -4.53 17.95 0.41
N ALA A 216 -5.38 16.93 0.51
CA ALA A 216 -6.81 17.16 0.75
C ALA A 216 -7.09 17.56 2.21
N HIS A 217 -7.97 18.55 2.45
CA HIS A 217 -8.28 19.08 3.79
C HIS A 217 -9.61 18.56 4.41
N SER A 218 -10.11 17.42 3.96
CA SER A 218 -11.33 16.82 4.53
C SER A 218 -11.10 16.17 5.90
N ALA A 219 -12.15 16.07 6.72
CA ALA A 219 -12.09 15.32 7.99
C ALA A 219 -11.59 13.88 7.81
N GLY A 220 -11.97 13.22 6.70
CA GLY A 220 -11.53 11.86 6.38
C GLY A 220 -10.07 11.76 5.96
N SER A 221 -9.48 12.80 5.35
CA SER A 221 -8.04 12.84 5.04
C SER A 221 -7.22 13.14 6.29
N SER A 222 -7.67 14.06 7.16
CA SER A 222 -7.03 14.34 8.44
C SER A 222 -6.99 13.12 9.36
N LEU A 223 -8.09 12.35 9.47
CA LEU A 223 -8.13 11.13 10.28
C LEU A 223 -7.16 10.06 9.76
N ARG A 224 -7.00 9.92 8.44
CA ARG A 224 -6.04 8.99 7.84
C ARG A 224 -4.60 9.42 8.08
N ARG A 225 -4.28 10.72 7.99
CA ARG A 225 -2.95 11.25 8.34
C ARG A 225 -2.61 11.00 9.80
N TYR A 226 -3.55 11.26 10.70
CA TYR A 226 -3.41 10.95 12.12
C TYR A 226 -3.15 9.45 12.34
N ASN A 227 -3.93 8.58 11.69
CA ASN A 227 -3.72 7.14 11.78
C ASN A 227 -2.37 6.68 11.21
N GLU A 228 -1.87 7.29 10.14
CA GLU A 228 -0.53 7.02 9.59
C GLU A 228 0.59 7.47 10.53
N ALA A 229 0.45 8.64 11.16
CA ALA A 229 1.38 9.15 12.16
C ALA A 229 1.39 8.28 13.42
N ALA A 230 0.22 7.92 13.93
CA ALA A 230 0.07 7.02 15.08
C ALA A 230 0.67 5.64 14.80
N LEU A 231 0.42 5.06 13.61
CA LEU A 231 1.04 3.80 13.20
C LEU A 231 2.57 3.92 13.15
N THR A 232 3.09 5.04 12.64
CA THR A 232 4.53 5.30 12.58
C THR A 232 5.14 5.36 13.99
N SER A 233 4.49 6.04 14.92
CA SER A 233 4.93 6.13 16.33
C SER A 233 4.92 4.76 17.02
N GLU A 234 3.82 3.99 16.89
CA GLU A 234 3.70 2.64 17.47
C GLU A 234 4.75 1.68 16.91
N VAL A 235 5.01 1.72 15.61
CA VAL A 235 6.03 0.88 14.97
C VAL A 235 7.42 1.24 15.48
N ARG A 236 7.75 2.52 15.58
CA ARG A 236 9.07 2.97 16.07
C ARG A 236 9.27 2.61 17.54
N ALA A 237 8.25 2.82 18.38
CA ALA A 237 8.29 2.43 19.78
C ALA A 237 8.54 0.92 19.95
N LEU A 238 7.86 0.07 19.16
CA LEU A 238 8.09 -1.37 19.19
C LEU A 238 9.50 -1.74 18.73
N LEU A 239 10.02 -1.10 17.67
CA LEU A 239 11.39 -1.37 17.21
C LEU A 239 12.41 -0.99 18.29
N SER A 240 12.20 0.13 18.99
CA SER A 240 13.06 0.54 20.11
C SER A 240 12.96 -0.44 21.29
N GLU A 241 11.76 -0.90 21.64
CA GLU A 241 11.55 -1.93 22.68
C GLU A 241 12.26 -3.24 22.34
N TRP A 242 12.29 -3.63 21.06
CA TRP A 242 12.89 -4.87 20.59
C TRP A 242 14.33 -4.70 20.09
N LYS A 243 14.95 -3.53 20.31
CA LYS A 243 16.26 -3.20 19.76
C LYS A 243 17.30 -4.28 20.04
N ASP A 244 17.41 -4.75 21.29
CA ASP A 244 18.44 -5.73 21.67
C ASP A 244 18.23 -7.10 21.00
N MET A 245 16.96 -7.49 20.81
CA MET A 245 16.62 -8.71 20.07
C MET A 245 16.79 -8.54 18.55
N ILE A 246 16.61 -7.33 18.01
CA ILE A 246 16.85 -7.06 16.59
C ILE A 246 18.36 -7.02 16.30
N ASP A 247 19.14 -6.43 17.20
CA ASP A 247 20.59 -6.29 17.07
C ASP A 247 21.31 -7.64 17.11
N THR A 248 20.80 -8.60 17.89
CA THR A 248 21.34 -9.96 17.99
C THR A 248 20.82 -10.95 16.95
N ALA A 249 19.90 -10.54 16.08
CA ALA A 249 19.33 -11.41 15.06
C ALA A 249 20.32 -11.68 13.90
N ASP A 250 20.30 -12.91 13.39
CA ASP A 250 21.15 -13.36 12.28
C ASP A 250 20.73 -12.70 10.95
N LEU A 251 19.43 -12.71 10.68
CA LEU A 251 18.83 -12.18 9.45
C LEU A 251 17.53 -11.42 9.75
N LEU A 252 17.31 -10.35 8.98
CA LEU A 252 16.18 -9.45 9.13
C LEU A 252 15.30 -9.52 7.86
N PHE A 253 14.23 -10.30 7.88
CA PHE A 253 13.31 -10.40 6.74
C PHE A 253 12.25 -9.31 6.80
N ILE A 254 12.36 -8.31 5.92
CA ILE A 254 11.52 -7.11 5.97
C ILE A 254 10.79 -6.90 4.65
N ARG A 255 9.47 -6.75 4.74
CA ARG A 255 8.61 -6.30 3.63
C ARG A 255 7.97 -4.96 3.98
N ALA A 256 8.38 -3.91 3.27
CA ALA A 256 7.75 -2.59 3.35
C ALA A 256 7.24 -2.15 1.98
N THR A 257 5.91 -2.12 1.80
CA THR A 257 5.30 -1.73 0.51
C THR A 257 5.17 -0.21 0.40
N GLY A 258 5.77 0.39 -0.61
CA GLY A 258 5.70 1.84 -0.85
C GLY A 258 6.71 2.68 -0.05
N SER A 259 6.95 3.90 -0.51
CA SER A 259 7.98 4.80 0.04
C SER A 259 7.71 5.24 1.47
N THR A 260 6.45 5.50 1.85
CA THR A 260 6.08 5.89 3.21
C THR A 260 6.42 4.82 4.23
N ASN A 261 6.02 3.56 3.98
CA ASN A 261 6.30 2.47 4.91
C ASN A 261 7.81 2.18 5.02
N ARG A 262 8.56 2.32 3.91
CA ARG A 262 10.04 2.26 3.96
C ARG A 262 10.62 3.38 4.81
N ARG A 263 10.07 4.60 4.75
CA ARG A 263 10.49 5.74 5.58
C ARG A 263 10.11 5.56 7.06
N THR A 264 9.01 4.89 7.36
CA THR A 264 8.65 4.53 8.75
C THR A 264 9.75 3.67 9.40
N LEU A 265 10.28 2.69 8.66
CA LEU A 265 11.32 1.77 9.16
C LEU A 265 12.74 2.35 9.07
N TYR A 266 13.10 2.96 7.93
CA TYR A 266 14.48 3.35 7.58
C TYR A 266 14.72 4.86 7.48
N GLY A 267 13.69 5.69 7.59
CA GLY A 267 13.85 7.14 7.54
C GLY A 267 14.66 7.66 8.72
N PRO A 268 15.15 8.90 8.67
CA PRO A 268 15.77 9.52 9.83
C PRO A 268 14.69 9.73 10.92
N TYR A 269 14.97 9.23 12.12
CA TYR A 269 14.22 9.51 13.34
C TYR A 269 15.11 9.25 14.56
N ASP A 270 14.75 9.86 15.68
CA ASP A 270 15.47 9.67 16.93
C ASP A 270 15.40 8.20 17.40
N GLY A 271 16.52 7.66 17.86
CA GLY A 271 16.62 6.25 18.26
C GLY A 271 16.42 5.25 17.10
N GLN A 272 16.81 5.59 15.87
CA GLN A 272 16.68 4.70 14.71
C GLN A 272 17.36 3.33 14.93
N VAL A 273 16.54 2.28 14.93
CA VAL A 273 17.00 0.88 15.13
C VAL A 273 17.43 0.23 13.82
N LEU A 274 16.63 0.35 12.76
CA LEU A 274 16.89 -0.30 11.48
C LEU A 274 17.60 0.65 10.50
N ARG A 275 18.74 0.21 9.95
CA ARG A 275 19.53 0.95 8.95
C ARG A 275 19.33 0.35 7.57
N GLN A 276 19.17 1.19 6.55
CA GLN A 276 18.92 0.71 5.17
C GLN A 276 20.07 -0.12 4.59
N ASN A 277 21.31 0.14 5.03
CA ASN A 277 22.52 -0.53 4.56
C ASN A 277 22.94 -1.72 5.43
N ASP A 278 22.08 -2.21 6.34
CA ASP A 278 22.39 -3.39 7.14
C ASP A 278 22.44 -4.64 6.26
N PRO A 279 23.59 -5.35 6.18
CA PRO A 279 23.79 -6.51 5.32
C PRO A 279 23.00 -7.74 5.76
N ARG A 280 22.29 -7.72 6.89
CA ARG A 280 21.38 -8.78 7.34
C ARG A 280 19.96 -8.63 6.78
N ILE A 281 19.63 -7.47 6.21
CA ILE A 281 18.29 -7.20 5.69
C ILE A 281 18.05 -8.01 4.41
N ARG A 282 16.94 -8.75 4.40
CA ARG A 282 16.49 -9.58 3.27
C ARG A 282 15.03 -9.27 2.94
N GLY A 283 14.68 -9.40 1.66
CA GLY A 283 13.30 -9.47 1.23
C GLY A 283 12.79 -10.91 1.25
N PHE A 284 11.47 -11.09 1.29
CA PHE A 284 10.86 -12.41 1.12
C PHE A 284 11.00 -12.86 -0.35
N PRO A 285 11.59 -14.04 -0.65
CA PRO A 285 11.85 -14.51 -2.01
C PRO A 285 10.61 -15.14 -2.69
N PHE A 286 9.43 -14.93 -2.12
CA PHE A 286 8.14 -15.44 -2.60
C PHE A 286 7.03 -14.44 -2.31
N SER A 287 5.86 -14.66 -2.90
CA SER A 287 4.69 -13.81 -2.67
C SER A 287 4.16 -13.95 -1.24
N THR A 288 4.04 -12.81 -0.56
CA THR A 288 3.46 -12.69 0.79
C THR A 288 2.07 -12.09 0.74
N ARG A 289 1.21 -12.47 1.69
CA ARG A 289 -0.15 -11.96 1.88
C ARG A 289 -0.16 -10.73 2.81
N ARG A 290 -1.34 -10.40 3.35
CA ARG A 290 -1.54 -9.29 4.31
C ARG A 290 -0.68 -9.49 5.56
N ALA A 291 -0.09 -8.40 6.07
CA ALA A 291 0.72 -8.42 7.28
C ALA A 291 -0.11 -8.87 8.50
N THR A 292 0.11 -10.11 8.92
CA THR A 292 -0.53 -10.76 10.06
C THR A 292 0.47 -11.73 10.69
N GLN A 293 0.25 -12.12 11.95
CA GLN A 293 1.10 -13.13 12.60
C GLN A 293 1.09 -14.47 11.85
N ALA A 294 -0.09 -14.92 11.40
CA ALA A 294 -0.23 -16.16 10.62
C ALA A 294 0.59 -16.12 9.32
N GLU A 295 0.64 -14.96 8.66
CA GLU A 295 1.43 -14.78 7.45
C GLU A 295 2.94 -14.77 7.73
N LEU A 296 3.39 -14.19 8.85
CA LEU A 296 4.79 -14.26 9.28
C LEU A 296 5.19 -15.70 9.59
N MET A 297 4.33 -16.45 10.30
CA MET A 297 4.55 -17.87 10.60
C MET A 297 4.61 -18.71 9.33
N ARG A 298 3.67 -18.52 8.39
CA ARG A 298 3.68 -19.18 7.08
C ARG A 298 4.99 -18.88 6.34
N SER A 299 5.42 -17.61 6.34
CA SER A 299 6.64 -17.19 5.67
C SER A 299 7.90 -17.78 6.31
N PHE A 300 7.95 -17.87 7.64
CA PHE A 300 9.05 -18.52 8.36
C PHE A 300 9.14 -20.01 8.01
N VAL A 301 8.02 -20.74 8.02
CA VAL A 301 7.97 -22.15 7.64
C VAL A 301 8.36 -22.33 6.17
N GLU A 302 7.90 -21.44 5.29
CA GLU A 302 8.25 -21.47 3.87
C GLU A 302 9.75 -21.27 3.64
N LEU A 303 10.38 -20.32 4.35
CA LEU A 303 11.81 -20.03 4.27
C LEU A 303 12.69 -21.20 4.77
N THR A 304 12.26 -21.85 5.86
CA THR A 304 13.06 -22.87 6.56
C THR A 304 12.79 -24.30 6.06
N ARG A 305 11.75 -24.51 5.26
CA ARG A 305 11.42 -25.82 4.70
C ARG A 305 12.15 -26.07 3.38
N VAL A 306 12.87 -27.19 3.33
CA VAL A 306 13.51 -27.71 2.11
C VAL A 306 12.43 -28.01 1.06
N LYS A 307 12.68 -27.57 -0.16
CA LYS A 307 11.85 -27.86 -1.34
C LYS A 307 12.33 -29.15 -1.98
N VAL A 308 11.40 -29.94 -2.51
CA VAL A 308 11.74 -31.16 -3.24
C VAL A 308 11.22 -30.99 -4.64
N SER A 309 12.11 -31.10 -5.62
CA SER A 309 11.76 -31.12 -7.04
C SER A 309 12.16 -32.47 -7.62
N ARG A 310 11.32 -33.02 -8.48
CA ARG A 310 11.67 -34.20 -9.28
C ARG A 310 11.88 -33.77 -10.71
N ILE A 311 13.09 -33.94 -11.20
CA ILE A 311 13.48 -33.61 -12.56
C ILE A 311 13.89 -34.92 -13.22
N ASP A 312 13.08 -35.36 -14.19
CA ASP A 312 13.47 -36.45 -15.06
C ASP A 312 14.49 -35.90 -16.08
N GLU A 313 15.77 -36.22 -15.86
CA GLU A 313 16.87 -35.77 -16.72
C GLU A 313 16.70 -36.25 -18.16
N ALA A 314 16.06 -37.40 -18.39
CA ALA A 314 15.78 -37.91 -19.73
C ALA A 314 14.69 -37.08 -20.44
N ALA A 315 13.66 -36.64 -19.70
CA ALA A 315 12.63 -35.75 -20.25
C ALA A 315 13.18 -34.34 -20.52
N LEU A 316 14.10 -33.84 -19.70
CA LEU A 316 14.73 -32.53 -19.90
C LEU A 316 15.74 -32.54 -21.05
N ALA A 317 16.54 -33.61 -21.18
CA ALA A 317 17.44 -33.83 -22.30
C ALA A 317 16.67 -34.03 -23.61
N ALA A 318 15.60 -34.83 -23.61
CA ALA A 318 14.72 -34.97 -24.77
C ALA A 318 14.05 -33.65 -25.15
N ALA A 319 13.65 -32.81 -24.19
CA ALA A 319 13.12 -31.48 -24.46
C ALA A 319 14.18 -30.51 -25.01
N ALA A 320 15.43 -30.61 -24.53
CA ALA A 320 16.55 -29.80 -25.01
C ALA A 320 17.02 -30.23 -26.42
N GLU A 321 17.10 -31.53 -26.68
CA GLU A 321 17.41 -32.11 -27.99
C GLU A 321 16.29 -31.84 -29.00
N ALA A 322 15.01 -31.96 -28.59
CA ALA A 322 13.89 -31.54 -29.42
C ALA A 322 13.93 -30.03 -29.73
N ALA A 323 14.28 -29.20 -28.74
CA ALA A 323 14.44 -27.76 -28.94
C ALA A 323 15.66 -27.39 -29.83
N ALA A 324 16.71 -28.22 -29.83
CA ALA A 324 17.88 -28.07 -30.70
C ALA A 324 17.59 -28.55 -32.13
N ALA A 325 16.89 -29.68 -32.29
CA ALA A 325 16.48 -30.23 -33.58
C ALA A 325 15.47 -29.33 -34.31
N HIS A 326 14.57 -28.66 -33.57
CA HIS A 326 13.63 -27.68 -34.12
C HIS A 326 14.28 -26.38 -34.65
N LYS A 327 15.58 -26.15 -34.44
CA LYS A 327 16.32 -25.01 -35.00
C LYS A 327 17.01 -25.29 -36.35
N ALA A 328 17.07 -26.54 -36.82
CA ALA A 328 17.96 -26.95 -37.90
C ALA A 328 17.30 -27.27 -39.27
N THR A 329 15.98 -27.14 -39.46
CA THR A 329 15.34 -27.44 -40.77
C THR A 329 14.23 -26.43 -41.15
N PRO A 330 14.17 -25.94 -42.41
CA PRO A 330 13.16 -24.97 -42.83
C PRO A 330 11.88 -25.63 -43.39
N ALA A 331 10.75 -25.12 -42.88
CA ALA A 331 9.35 -25.11 -43.32
C ALA A 331 8.81 -26.14 -44.35
N ARG A 332 7.78 -26.89 -43.91
CA ARG A 332 6.53 -27.07 -44.67
C ARG A 332 5.34 -27.31 -43.73
N THR A 333 4.19 -26.80 -44.17
CA THR A 333 2.91 -26.53 -43.50
C THR A 333 2.19 -27.70 -42.84
N SER A 334 1.78 -27.55 -41.57
CA SER A 334 0.39 -27.64 -41.03
C SER A 334 0.41 -27.75 -39.49
N THR A 335 -0.46 -26.98 -38.82
CA THR A 335 -0.58 -26.71 -37.35
C THR A 335 -1.00 -27.93 -36.49
N PRO A 336 -0.90 -27.96 -35.13
CA PRO A 336 -0.94 -26.83 -34.16
C PRO A 336 -0.10 -26.89 -32.83
N SER A 337 0.54 -25.77 -32.41
CA SER A 337 0.54 -25.16 -31.03
C SER A 337 1.68 -24.13 -30.79
N LYS A 338 1.31 -22.89 -30.41
CA LYS A 338 1.94 -21.78 -29.61
C LYS A 338 3.47 -21.73 -29.33
N PRO A 339 4.07 -20.53 -29.12
CA PRO A 339 4.17 -19.33 -29.95
C PRO A 339 5.65 -18.98 -30.26
N ALA A 340 5.99 -18.76 -31.53
CA ALA A 340 7.31 -18.27 -31.94
C ALA A 340 7.41 -16.75 -31.80
N LYS A 341 8.60 -16.27 -31.43
CA LYS A 341 8.98 -14.85 -31.44
C LYS A 341 8.88 -14.30 -32.86
N SER A 342 7.96 -13.34 -33.03
CA SER A 342 8.05 -12.11 -33.81
C SER A 342 9.00 -12.13 -35.02
N GLN A 343 8.40 -12.30 -36.20
CA GLN A 343 8.81 -11.49 -37.36
C GLN A 343 8.76 -10.02 -36.93
N LYS A 344 9.69 -9.19 -37.41
CA LYS A 344 9.60 -7.74 -37.21
C LYS A 344 8.23 -7.31 -37.78
N PRO A 345 7.36 -6.70 -36.97
CA PRO A 345 6.05 -6.28 -37.43
C PRO A 345 6.21 -5.37 -38.65
N SER A 346 5.30 -5.50 -39.62
CA SER A 346 5.22 -4.52 -40.70
C SER A 346 4.97 -3.13 -40.09
N PRO A 347 5.34 -2.02 -40.76
CA PRO A 347 5.06 -0.67 -40.27
C PRO A 347 3.59 -0.46 -39.87
N GLU A 348 2.66 -1.07 -40.61
CA GLU A 348 1.22 -1.04 -40.31
C GLU A 348 0.84 -1.78 -39.02
N GLU A 349 1.52 -2.90 -38.72
CA GLU A 349 1.32 -3.63 -37.46
C GLU A 349 1.91 -2.87 -36.27
N GLU A 350 3.03 -2.16 -36.44
CA GLU A 350 3.61 -1.30 -35.39
C GLU A 350 2.68 -0.13 -35.05
N GLU A 351 2.08 0.50 -36.07
CA GLU A 351 1.09 1.56 -35.89
C GLU A 351 -0.18 1.04 -35.19
N ALA A 352 -0.69 -0.14 -35.61
CA ALA A 352 -1.85 -0.76 -34.98
C ALA A 352 -1.59 -1.14 -33.50
N LEU A 353 -0.37 -1.59 -33.18
CA LEU A 353 0.07 -1.86 -31.81
C LEU A 353 0.14 -0.57 -30.98
N LEU A 354 0.64 0.52 -31.56
CA LEU A 354 0.70 1.83 -30.91
C LEU A 354 -0.72 2.34 -30.61
N HIS A 355 -1.61 2.35 -31.59
CA HIS A 355 -3.01 2.75 -31.42
C HIS A 355 -3.73 1.90 -30.39
N THR A 356 -3.49 0.57 -30.40
CA THR A 356 -4.01 -0.35 -29.39
C THR A 356 -3.56 0.07 -27.99
N SER A 357 -2.25 0.28 -27.79
CA SER A 357 -1.70 0.67 -26.49
C SER A 357 -2.29 1.99 -25.97
N GLN A 358 -2.37 3.00 -26.83
CA GLN A 358 -2.90 4.33 -26.48
C GLN A 358 -4.39 4.28 -26.13
N ILE A 359 -5.21 3.66 -26.98
CA ILE A 359 -6.65 3.55 -26.75
C ILE A 359 -6.93 2.76 -25.47
N GLN A 360 -6.28 1.61 -25.27
CA GLN A 360 -6.47 0.83 -24.05
C GLN A 360 -6.05 1.61 -22.79
N ALA A 361 -4.99 2.43 -22.86
CA ALA A 361 -4.58 3.27 -21.74
C ALA A 361 -5.62 4.36 -21.43
N LEU A 362 -6.21 4.99 -22.44
CA LEU A 362 -7.25 6.02 -22.27
C LEU A 362 -8.55 5.43 -21.70
N VAL A 363 -8.97 4.26 -22.18
CA VAL A 363 -10.13 3.52 -21.64
C VAL A 363 -9.88 3.13 -20.17
N ARG A 364 -8.72 2.55 -19.86
CA ARG A 364 -8.37 2.15 -18.48
C ARG A 364 -8.31 3.32 -17.50
N ARG A 365 -7.96 4.52 -17.99
CA ARG A 365 -7.95 5.75 -17.20
C ARG A 365 -9.29 6.50 -17.21
N SER A 366 -10.30 5.95 -17.89
CA SER A 366 -11.63 6.57 -18.06
C SER A 366 -11.59 8.00 -18.63
N LYS A 367 -10.62 8.30 -19.51
CA LYS A 367 -10.47 9.62 -20.13
C LYS A 367 -11.30 9.74 -21.41
N ALA A 368 -12.63 9.79 -21.27
CA ALA A 368 -13.56 9.79 -22.40
C ALA A 368 -13.31 10.90 -23.45
N PRO A 369 -13.10 12.18 -23.10
CA PRO A 369 -12.87 13.24 -24.10
C PRO A 369 -11.57 13.03 -24.88
N ALA A 370 -10.49 12.63 -24.19
CA ALA A 370 -9.21 12.36 -24.82
C ALA A 370 -9.27 11.14 -25.74
N LEU A 371 -10.07 10.12 -25.39
CA LEU A 371 -10.29 8.95 -26.25
C LEU A 371 -11.01 9.33 -27.55
N VAL A 372 -12.09 10.11 -27.45
CA VAL A 372 -12.83 10.59 -28.62
C VAL A 372 -11.93 11.42 -29.53
N SER A 373 -11.19 12.37 -28.95
CA SER A 373 -10.24 13.21 -29.70
C SER A 373 -9.15 12.38 -30.37
N TYR A 374 -8.59 11.37 -29.68
CA TYR A 374 -7.57 10.50 -30.25
C TYR A 374 -8.08 9.67 -31.42
N ILE A 375 -9.28 9.09 -31.33
CA ILE A 375 -9.89 8.31 -32.43
C ILE A 375 -10.12 9.22 -33.64
N GLN A 376 -10.65 10.42 -33.43
CA GLN A 376 -10.94 11.38 -34.50
C GLN A 376 -9.68 11.95 -35.15
N SER A 377 -8.68 12.35 -34.36
CA SER A 377 -7.45 12.98 -34.86
C SER A 377 -6.57 12.02 -35.67
N ASN A 378 -6.63 10.73 -35.36
CA ASN A 378 -5.88 9.69 -36.06
C ASN A 378 -6.73 8.98 -37.14
N GLY A 379 -7.95 9.46 -37.42
CA GLY A 379 -8.82 8.87 -38.45
C GLY A 379 -9.17 7.40 -38.21
N LEU A 380 -9.18 6.94 -36.95
CA LEU A 380 -9.38 5.54 -36.61
C LEU A 380 -10.85 5.16 -36.67
N SER A 381 -11.12 3.92 -37.06
CA SER A 381 -12.47 3.36 -36.97
C SER A 381 -12.95 3.37 -35.50
N PRO A 382 -14.19 3.80 -35.22
CA PRO A 382 -14.80 3.67 -33.89
C PRO A 382 -14.84 2.20 -33.40
N ASN A 383 -14.85 1.26 -34.34
CA ASN A 383 -14.83 -0.19 -34.12
C ASN A 383 -13.43 -0.77 -34.28
N PHE A 384 -12.37 0.04 -34.13
CA PHE A 384 -10.97 -0.39 -34.21
C PHE A 384 -10.76 -1.67 -33.40
N ARG A 385 -10.19 -2.69 -34.05
CA ARG A 385 -9.87 -3.96 -33.40
C ARG A 385 -8.46 -3.90 -32.82
N PHE A 386 -8.30 -4.31 -31.57
CA PHE A 386 -7.01 -4.31 -30.89
C PHE A 386 -6.08 -5.38 -31.44
N HIS A 387 -4.81 -5.02 -31.58
CA HIS A 387 -3.77 -5.90 -32.10
C HIS A 387 -2.73 -6.23 -31.00
N PRO A 388 -2.24 -7.48 -30.92
CA PRO A 388 -2.75 -8.67 -31.59
C PRO A 388 -4.05 -9.16 -30.92
N LEU A 389 -4.99 -9.67 -31.71
CA LEU A 389 -6.29 -10.17 -31.23
C LEU A 389 -6.15 -11.40 -30.31
N ASP A 390 -5.10 -12.21 -30.51
CA ASP A 390 -4.87 -13.49 -29.82
C ASP A 390 -4.36 -13.33 -28.37
N THR A 391 -4.25 -12.11 -27.88
CA THR A 391 -3.93 -11.87 -26.47
C THR A 391 -5.18 -12.16 -25.63
N GLU A 392 -5.06 -12.87 -24.50
CA GLU A 392 -6.19 -13.15 -23.58
C GLU A 392 -7.02 -11.89 -23.25
N LYS A 393 -6.37 -10.72 -23.17
CA LYS A 393 -7.03 -9.43 -22.91
C LYS A 393 -7.87 -8.92 -24.08
N ASN A 394 -7.43 -9.15 -25.32
CA ASN A 394 -8.08 -8.67 -26.53
C ASN A 394 -9.09 -9.70 -27.05
N TYR A 395 -8.95 -10.97 -26.64
CA TYR A 395 -9.86 -12.06 -27.00
C TYR A 395 -11.30 -11.78 -26.53
N HIS A 396 -11.46 -11.43 -25.25
CA HIS A 396 -12.76 -11.10 -24.68
C HIS A 396 -13.22 -9.68 -25.02
N ALA A 397 -12.29 -8.74 -25.15
CA ALA A 397 -12.58 -7.33 -25.39
C ALA A 397 -11.81 -6.77 -26.60
N PRO A 398 -12.22 -7.11 -27.84
CA PRO A 398 -11.44 -6.80 -29.03
C PRO A 398 -11.58 -5.36 -29.52
N THR A 399 -12.57 -4.59 -29.05
CA THR A 399 -12.78 -3.19 -29.47
C THR A 399 -12.80 -2.24 -28.27
N PRO A 400 -12.64 -0.91 -28.48
CA PRO A 400 -12.73 0.09 -27.41
C PRO A 400 -14.05 0.00 -26.63
N LEU A 401 -15.16 -0.27 -27.33
CA LEU A 401 -16.48 -0.39 -26.71
C LEU A 401 -16.60 -1.66 -25.85
N HIS A 402 -16.08 -2.81 -26.31
CA HIS A 402 -16.03 -4.02 -25.49
C HIS A 402 -15.16 -3.83 -24.24
N LEU A 403 -14.00 -3.18 -24.37
CA LEU A 403 -13.11 -2.93 -23.24
C LEU A 403 -13.75 -1.97 -22.24
N ALA A 404 -14.40 -0.90 -22.71
CA ALA A 404 -15.11 0.04 -21.85
C ALA A 404 -16.25 -0.63 -21.08
N ALA A 405 -16.99 -1.54 -21.73
CA ALA A 405 -18.06 -2.31 -21.11
C ALA A 405 -17.53 -3.32 -20.08
N HIS A 406 -16.50 -4.10 -20.44
CA HIS A 406 -15.85 -5.05 -19.54
C HIS A 406 -15.26 -4.38 -18.29
N MET A 407 -14.76 -3.15 -18.44
CA MET A 407 -14.22 -2.36 -17.33
C MET A 407 -15.28 -1.61 -16.52
N ASN A 408 -16.57 -1.71 -16.88
CA ASN A 408 -17.67 -0.98 -16.26
C ASN A 408 -17.42 0.55 -16.24
N ALA A 409 -17.07 1.12 -17.40
CA ALA A 409 -16.75 2.54 -17.57
C ALA A 409 -17.90 3.29 -18.28
N PRO A 410 -18.99 3.68 -17.58
CA PRO A 410 -20.22 4.22 -18.20
C PRO A 410 -19.98 5.50 -19.00
N ALA A 411 -19.10 6.39 -18.52
CA ALA A 411 -18.78 7.64 -19.20
C ALA A 411 -18.05 7.41 -20.54
N VAL A 412 -17.21 6.37 -20.62
CA VAL A 412 -16.49 6.02 -21.85
C VAL A 412 -17.42 5.34 -22.84
N VAL A 413 -18.28 4.43 -22.36
CA VAL A 413 -19.32 3.78 -23.18
C VAL A 413 -20.23 4.83 -23.81
N LEU A 414 -20.78 5.75 -23.01
CA LEU A 414 -21.67 6.80 -23.52
C LEU A 414 -20.97 7.69 -24.56
N ALA A 415 -19.70 8.05 -24.32
CA ALA A 415 -18.93 8.86 -25.26
C ALA A 415 -18.63 8.12 -26.58
N LEU A 416 -18.28 6.83 -26.52
CA LEU A 416 -18.01 6.03 -27.71
C LEU A 416 -19.27 5.86 -28.58
N LEU A 417 -20.44 5.65 -27.96
CA LEU A 417 -21.71 5.50 -28.67
C LEU A 417 -22.20 6.83 -29.27
N THR A 418 -22.16 7.91 -28.50
CA THR A 418 -22.75 9.19 -28.91
C THR A 418 -21.82 10.04 -29.78
N LYS A 419 -20.51 10.04 -29.50
CA LYS A 419 -19.53 10.94 -30.15
C LYS A 419 -18.74 10.28 -31.26
N THR A 420 -18.27 9.04 -31.06
CA THR A 420 -17.56 8.30 -32.12
C THR A 420 -18.47 7.40 -32.94
N LYS A 421 -19.74 7.20 -32.54
CA LYS A 421 -20.69 6.30 -33.21
C LYS A 421 -20.15 4.86 -33.33
N ALA A 422 -19.52 4.37 -32.26
CA ALA A 422 -19.12 2.96 -32.19
C ALA A 422 -20.35 2.04 -32.21
N ASP A 423 -20.28 0.95 -32.94
CA ASP A 423 -21.43 0.07 -33.16
C ASP A 423 -21.58 -0.91 -31.98
N PRO A 424 -22.70 -0.86 -31.25
CA PRO A 424 -22.95 -1.76 -30.12
C PRO A 424 -23.29 -3.20 -30.54
N ALA A 425 -23.58 -3.47 -31.81
CA ALA A 425 -23.92 -4.81 -32.31
C ALA A 425 -22.69 -5.67 -32.67
N VAL A 426 -21.48 -5.10 -32.67
CA VAL A 426 -20.25 -5.84 -32.97
C VAL A 426 -20.01 -6.89 -31.89
N THR A 427 -19.86 -8.16 -32.27
CA THR A 427 -19.56 -9.24 -31.33
C THR A 427 -18.06 -9.45 -31.15
N ASN A 428 -17.67 -9.94 -29.97
CA ASN A 428 -16.32 -10.42 -29.72
C ASN A 428 -16.09 -11.84 -30.31
N LEU A 429 -14.92 -12.42 -30.07
CA LEU A 429 -14.57 -13.77 -30.52
C LEU A 429 -15.38 -14.89 -29.84
N GLU A 430 -16.09 -14.58 -28.75
CA GLU A 430 -17.01 -15.48 -28.05
C GLU A 430 -18.47 -15.29 -28.49
N GLY A 431 -18.73 -14.41 -29.45
CA GLY A 431 -20.09 -14.08 -29.93
C GLY A 431 -20.88 -13.13 -29.02
N LYS A 432 -20.24 -12.52 -28.01
CA LYS A 432 -20.90 -11.60 -27.07
C LYS A 432 -20.81 -10.16 -27.51
N THR A 433 -21.86 -9.38 -27.26
CA THR A 433 -21.89 -7.93 -27.52
C THR A 433 -21.26 -7.14 -26.36
N PRO A 434 -20.85 -5.87 -26.57
CA PRO A 434 -20.38 -5.02 -25.49
C PRO A 434 -21.39 -4.88 -24.35
N PHE A 435 -22.70 -4.84 -24.65
CA PHE A 435 -23.72 -4.73 -23.61
C PHE A 435 -23.79 -5.97 -22.70
N GLU A 436 -23.56 -7.16 -23.25
CA GLU A 436 -23.52 -8.42 -22.49
C GLU A 436 -22.28 -8.52 -21.60
N LEU A 437 -21.19 -7.84 -21.97
CA LEU A 437 -19.97 -7.77 -21.14
C LEU A 437 -20.09 -6.80 -19.96
N ALA A 438 -21.06 -5.88 -19.97
CA ALA A 438 -21.27 -4.91 -18.89
C ALA A 438 -21.83 -5.59 -17.64
N GLY A 439 -21.04 -5.58 -16.56
CA GLY A 439 -21.35 -6.28 -15.31
C GLY A 439 -22.11 -5.44 -14.28
N ASP A 440 -22.18 -4.12 -14.45
CA ASP A 440 -22.86 -3.22 -13.52
C ASP A 440 -24.05 -2.48 -14.14
N ARG A 441 -24.98 -2.05 -13.27
CA ARG A 441 -26.19 -1.35 -13.70
C ARG A 441 -25.87 -0.01 -14.38
N ALA A 442 -24.88 0.73 -13.89
CA ALA A 442 -24.54 2.04 -14.42
C ALA A 442 -24.03 1.98 -15.87
N THR A 443 -23.20 0.99 -16.22
CA THR A 443 -22.73 0.82 -17.60
C THR A 443 -23.86 0.32 -18.51
N ARG A 444 -24.73 -0.58 -18.04
CA ARG A 444 -25.92 -1.02 -18.79
C ARG A 444 -26.88 0.13 -19.05
N ASP A 445 -27.11 0.99 -18.06
CA ASP A 445 -27.91 2.19 -18.22
C ASP A 445 -27.26 3.19 -19.19
N ALA A 446 -25.91 3.26 -19.28
CA ALA A 446 -25.24 4.09 -20.29
C ALA A 446 -25.58 3.67 -21.73
N PHE A 447 -25.71 2.37 -22.02
CA PHE A 447 -26.19 1.89 -23.33
C PHE A 447 -27.65 2.28 -23.58
N ARG A 448 -28.51 2.18 -22.56
CA ARG A 448 -29.93 2.54 -22.68
C ARG A 448 -30.14 4.05 -22.81
N ILE A 449 -29.32 4.86 -22.14
CA ILE A 449 -29.28 6.31 -22.32
C ILE A 449 -28.83 6.64 -23.74
N ALA A 450 -27.76 6.00 -24.24
CA ALA A 450 -27.31 6.18 -25.61
C ALA A 450 -28.42 5.82 -26.62
N ARG A 451 -29.16 4.72 -26.40
CA ARG A 451 -30.32 4.34 -27.21
C ARG A 451 -31.41 5.41 -27.20
N TYR A 452 -31.73 5.96 -26.03
CA TYR A 452 -32.72 7.04 -25.89
C TYR A 452 -32.26 8.32 -26.61
N GLU A 453 -30.99 8.71 -26.46
CA GLU A 453 -30.45 9.94 -27.04
C GLU A 453 -30.24 9.86 -28.56
N LEU A 454 -29.90 8.68 -29.08
CA LEU A 454 -29.62 8.46 -30.50
C LEU A 454 -30.86 8.02 -31.29
N GLY A 455 -31.86 7.48 -30.60
CA GLY A 455 -33.06 6.89 -31.20
C GLY A 455 -32.84 5.46 -31.69
N ASP A 456 -33.95 4.76 -31.89
CA ASP A 456 -33.97 3.34 -32.27
C ASP A 456 -33.46 3.06 -33.69
N ALA A 457 -33.38 4.10 -34.54
CA ALA A 457 -32.89 3.99 -35.91
C ALA A 457 -31.36 4.14 -36.06
N ALA A 458 -30.65 4.56 -35.01
CA ALA A 458 -29.21 4.88 -35.10
C ALA A 458 -28.32 3.62 -35.17
N PHE A 459 -28.71 2.55 -34.49
CA PHE A 459 -27.99 1.28 -34.44
C PHE A 459 -28.98 0.12 -34.36
N ASP A 460 -28.54 -1.09 -34.70
CA ASP A 460 -29.33 -2.30 -34.45
C ASP A 460 -29.26 -2.68 -32.95
N TRP A 461 -30.08 -1.98 -32.14
CA TRP A 461 -30.14 -2.19 -30.70
C TRP A 461 -30.65 -3.59 -30.31
N SER A 462 -31.43 -4.22 -31.19
CA SER A 462 -31.87 -5.61 -31.04
C SER A 462 -30.69 -6.57 -31.12
N ALA A 463 -29.85 -6.45 -32.17
CA ALA A 463 -28.65 -7.26 -32.32
C ALA A 463 -27.62 -7.00 -31.21
N ALA A 464 -27.58 -5.78 -30.67
CA ALA A 464 -26.75 -5.42 -29.53
C ALA A 464 -27.25 -5.98 -28.17
N HIS A 465 -28.46 -6.57 -28.13
CA HIS A 465 -29.17 -7.00 -26.92
C HIS A 465 -29.44 -5.88 -25.89
N VAL A 466 -29.52 -4.62 -26.34
CA VAL A 466 -29.76 -3.46 -25.46
C VAL A 466 -31.27 -3.29 -25.24
N PRO A 467 -31.78 -3.32 -23.99
CA PRO A 467 -33.20 -3.10 -23.68
C PRO A 467 -33.68 -1.69 -24.07
N ALA A 468 -34.98 -1.43 -23.88
CA ALA A 468 -35.57 -0.13 -24.14
C ALA A 468 -34.77 1.02 -23.49
N GLY A 469 -34.59 2.09 -24.26
CA GLY A 469 -33.85 3.27 -23.85
C GLY A 469 -34.51 3.95 -22.65
N VAL A 470 -33.69 4.59 -21.81
CA VAL A 470 -34.16 5.37 -20.65
C VAL A 470 -33.53 6.74 -20.68
N SER A 471 -34.26 7.74 -20.22
CA SER A 471 -33.73 9.10 -20.15
C SER A 471 -32.69 9.21 -19.03
N ARG A 472 -31.71 10.11 -19.21
CA ARG A 472 -30.67 10.38 -18.21
C ARG A 472 -31.28 10.84 -16.87
N ALA A 473 -32.37 11.61 -16.92
CA ALA A 473 -33.09 12.10 -15.76
C ALA A 473 -33.79 10.98 -14.95
N GLU A 474 -34.36 9.98 -15.63
CA GLU A 474 -34.98 8.83 -14.95
C GLU A 474 -33.94 7.98 -14.20
N VAL A 475 -32.79 7.70 -14.83
CA VAL A 475 -31.70 6.94 -14.21
C VAL A 475 -31.16 7.66 -12.97
N GLU A 476 -30.96 8.97 -13.06
CA GLU A 476 -30.50 9.78 -11.93
C GLU A 476 -31.53 9.83 -10.79
N LYS A 477 -32.82 9.94 -11.12
CA LYS A 477 -33.91 9.91 -10.13
C LYS A 477 -33.92 8.59 -9.37
N VAL A 478 -33.86 7.44 -10.06
CA VAL A 478 -33.82 6.12 -9.42
C VAL A 478 -32.57 5.94 -8.57
N ALA A 479 -31.39 6.30 -9.09
CA ALA A 479 -30.13 6.20 -8.34
C ALA A 479 -30.14 7.08 -7.07
N SER A 480 -30.73 8.29 -7.15
CA SER A 480 -30.84 9.18 -6.00
C SER A 480 -31.83 8.67 -4.95
N ALA A 481 -32.92 8.01 -5.36
CA ALA A 481 -33.89 7.40 -4.48
C ALA A 481 -33.29 6.20 -3.73
N GLU A 482 -32.61 5.30 -4.45
CA GLU A 482 -31.92 4.15 -3.85
C GLU A 482 -30.85 4.60 -2.84
N LYS A 483 -30.06 5.62 -3.17
CA LYS A 483 -29.07 6.19 -2.25
C LYS A 483 -29.69 6.80 -1.00
N LYS A 484 -30.85 7.46 -1.11
CA LYS A 484 -31.59 8.00 0.05
C LYS A 484 -32.12 6.88 0.94
N GLU A 485 -32.64 5.81 0.35
CA GLU A 485 -33.14 4.64 1.09
C GLU A 485 -32.01 3.91 1.83
N GLU A 486 -30.87 3.67 1.19
CA GLU A 486 -29.70 3.07 1.83
C GLU A 486 -29.16 3.94 2.99
N ALA A 487 -29.11 5.26 2.80
CA ALA A 487 -28.69 6.18 3.84
C ALA A 487 -29.65 6.19 5.04
N ALA A 488 -30.96 6.09 4.79
CA ALA A 488 -31.96 5.99 5.84
C ALA A 488 -31.80 4.68 6.65
N LYS A 489 -31.61 3.53 5.97
CA LYS A 489 -31.35 2.23 6.62
C LYS A 489 -30.06 2.23 7.44
N GLU A 490 -28.99 2.84 6.93
CA GLU A 490 -27.73 2.95 7.68
C GLU A 490 -27.88 3.89 8.90
N ALA A 491 -28.62 4.98 8.76
CA ALA A 491 -28.90 5.90 9.87
C ALA A 491 -29.74 5.23 10.97
N GLU A 492 -30.75 4.44 10.62
CA GLU A 492 -31.50 3.64 11.59
C GLU A 492 -30.62 2.63 12.30
N ARG A 493 -29.76 1.90 11.57
CA ARG A 493 -28.84 0.93 12.17
C ARG A 493 -27.88 1.60 13.15
N ARG A 494 -27.34 2.78 12.81
CA ARG A 494 -26.49 3.56 13.71
C ARG A 494 -27.24 4.04 14.94
N LYS A 495 -28.48 4.54 14.80
CA LYS A 495 -29.32 4.95 15.93
C LYS A 495 -29.58 3.77 16.88
N ALA A 496 -29.89 2.60 16.35
CA ALA A 496 -30.10 1.39 17.13
C ALA A 496 -28.82 0.94 17.88
N GLU A 497 -27.66 1.01 17.23
CA GLU A 497 -26.37 0.70 17.86
C GLU A 497 -26.00 1.71 18.95
N THR A 498 -26.25 3.00 18.74
CA THR A 498 -26.02 4.05 19.77
C THR A 498 -26.97 3.92 20.96
N GLU A 499 -28.25 3.60 20.72
CA GLU A 499 -29.22 3.31 21.79
C GLU A 499 -28.79 2.11 22.62
N ARG A 500 -28.29 1.05 21.96
CA ARG A 500 -27.80 -0.14 22.65
C ARG A 500 -26.57 0.15 23.51
N LEU A 501 -25.59 0.88 22.98
CA LEU A 501 -24.39 1.28 23.74
C LEU A 501 -24.76 2.17 24.94
N ARG A 502 -25.71 3.09 24.76
CA ARG A 502 -26.22 3.93 25.84
C ARG A 502 -26.89 3.09 26.94
N ARG A 503 -27.71 2.09 26.59
CA ARG A 503 -28.32 1.17 27.57
C ARG A 503 -27.28 0.32 28.28
N GLU A 504 -26.27 -0.17 27.58
CA GLU A 504 -25.16 -0.93 28.18
C GLU A 504 -24.31 -0.06 29.12
N GLU A 505 -24.08 1.21 28.79
CA GLU A 505 -23.42 2.18 29.68
C GLU A 505 -24.27 2.52 30.90
N GLU A 506 -25.56 2.83 30.73
CA GLU A 506 -26.51 3.08 31.83
C GLU A 506 -26.60 1.87 32.77
N GLN A 507 -26.60 0.64 32.24
CA GLN A 507 -26.54 -0.59 33.05
C GLN A 507 -25.22 -0.73 33.80
N ARG A 508 -24.08 -0.48 33.15
CA ARG A 508 -22.76 -0.52 33.82
C ARG A 508 -22.63 0.55 34.89
N GLU A 509 -23.18 1.73 34.68
CA GLU A 509 -23.23 2.79 35.68
C GLU A 509 -24.15 2.44 36.84
N ALA A 510 -25.33 1.85 36.57
CA ALA A 510 -26.22 1.35 37.60
C ALA A 510 -25.58 0.24 38.44
N GLU A 511 -24.90 -0.73 37.82
CA GLU A 511 -24.13 -1.77 38.51
C GLU A 511 -22.97 -1.19 39.32
N ARG A 512 -22.25 -0.19 38.79
CA ARG A 512 -21.19 0.52 39.54
C ARG A 512 -21.76 1.29 40.73
N ARG A 513 -22.93 1.90 40.57
CA ARG A 513 -23.64 2.62 41.64
C ARG A 513 -24.17 1.66 42.70
N GLU A 514 -24.72 0.52 42.30
CA GLU A 514 -25.18 -0.54 43.20
C GLU A 514 -24.02 -1.16 43.98
N LYS A 515 -22.86 -1.40 43.34
CA LYS A 515 -21.63 -1.83 44.02
C LYS A 515 -21.08 -0.78 44.99
N ARG A 516 -21.24 0.52 44.70
CA ARG A 516 -20.82 1.63 45.59
C ARG A 516 -21.74 1.82 46.80
N ILE A 517 -23.04 1.59 46.65
CA ILE A 517 -24.05 1.90 47.69
C ILE A 517 -24.45 0.62 48.48
N GLY A 518 -24.15 -0.57 47.96
CA GLY A 518 -24.46 -1.84 48.59
C GLY A 518 -25.91 -2.27 48.33
N LYS A 519 -26.11 -3.54 48.00
CA LYS A 519 -27.42 -4.11 47.65
C LYS A 519 -28.29 -4.22 48.90
N GLY A 520 -29.36 -3.43 48.99
CA GLY A 520 -30.38 -3.55 50.05
C GLY A 520 -30.56 -2.38 51.02
N LYS A 521 -29.99 -1.18 50.78
CA LYS A 521 -30.36 0.02 51.55
C LYS A 521 -31.35 0.91 50.78
N SER A 522 -32.59 0.46 50.73
CA SER A 522 -33.72 1.38 50.58
C SER A 522 -34.06 1.95 51.96
N LEU A 523 -33.40 3.04 52.36
CA LEU A 523 -33.88 3.87 53.47
C LEU A 523 -33.65 5.32 53.10
N GLY A 524 -34.75 6.01 52.80
CA GLY A 524 -34.77 7.45 52.78
C GLY A 524 -34.43 7.97 54.17
N VAL A 525 -33.27 8.60 54.31
CA VAL A 525 -32.97 9.67 55.26
C VAL A 525 -31.83 10.49 54.65
N GLY A 526 -32.06 11.78 54.42
CA GLY A 526 -31.00 12.78 54.28
C GLY A 526 -30.49 13.04 52.86
N LEU A 527 -31.28 13.79 52.07
CA LEU A 527 -30.70 14.90 51.31
C LEU A 527 -30.04 15.84 52.31
N THR A 528 -28.80 15.58 52.72
CA THR A 528 -27.95 16.66 53.19
C THR A 528 -27.55 17.42 51.93
N GLU A 529 -28.16 18.58 51.72
CA GLU A 529 -27.59 19.56 50.80
C GLU A 529 -26.12 19.71 51.17
N LYS A 530 -25.22 19.30 50.26
CA LYS A 530 -23.77 19.46 50.41
C LYS A 530 -23.51 20.86 50.95
N THR A 531 -22.77 20.94 52.05
CA THR A 531 -22.47 22.23 52.66
C THR A 531 -21.74 23.10 51.64
N ALA A 532 -21.92 24.42 51.71
CA ALA A 532 -21.32 25.33 50.74
C ALA A 532 -19.77 25.22 50.70
N GLY A 533 -19.14 24.66 51.74
CA GLY A 533 -17.71 24.31 51.77
C GLY A 533 -17.38 23.10 50.89
N GLU A 534 -18.14 22.01 51.00
CA GLU A 534 -17.90 20.78 50.22
C GLU A 534 -18.09 21.00 48.71
N LYS A 535 -19.06 21.83 48.30
CA LYS A 535 -19.21 22.23 46.89
C LYS A 535 -18.00 23.01 46.37
N ARG A 536 -17.36 23.85 47.20
CA ARG A 536 -16.17 24.62 46.80
C ARG A 536 -14.95 23.74 46.64
N GLU A 537 -14.78 22.74 47.50
CA GLU A 537 -13.66 21.79 47.39
C GLU A 537 -13.80 20.88 46.16
N GLU A 538 -15.03 20.51 45.81
CA GLU A 538 -15.31 19.70 44.62
C GLU A 538 -15.06 20.49 43.31
N GLU A 539 -15.49 21.75 43.23
CA GLU A 539 -15.19 22.65 42.09
C GLU A 539 -13.70 22.93 41.91
N ALA A 540 -12.95 22.98 43.02
CA ALA A 540 -11.50 23.15 42.96
C ALA A 540 -10.78 21.85 42.54
N ARG A 541 -11.39 20.66 42.70
CA ARG A 541 -10.75 19.36 42.52
C ARG A 541 -10.51 19.06 41.02
N GLY A 542 -9.26 19.24 40.58
CA GLY A 542 -8.83 19.00 39.20
C GLY A 542 -8.12 20.20 38.53
N LEU A 543 -8.14 21.37 39.18
CA LEU A 543 -7.47 22.59 38.68
C LEU A 543 -6.03 22.71 39.24
N THR A 544 -5.13 23.30 38.45
CA THR A 544 -3.74 23.56 38.85
C THR A 544 -3.67 24.60 39.98
N PRO A 545 -2.62 24.58 40.83
CA PRO A 545 -2.53 25.44 42.02
C PRO A 545 -2.62 26.94 41.71
N GLU A 546 -2.06 27.39 40.58
CA GLU A 546 -2.08 28.79 40.15
C GLU A 546 -3.49 29.27 39.77
N VAL A 547 -4.26 28.42 39.08
CA VAL A 547 -5.63 28.75 38.66
C VAL A 547 -6.58 28.77 39.86
N ARG A 548 -6.37 27.88 40.85
CA ARG A 548 -7.09 27.91 42.13
C ARG A 548 -6.87 29.21 42.89
N MET A 549 -5.63 29.68 43.00
CA MET A 549 -5.33 30.94 43.69
C MET A 549 -5.92 32.16 42.97
N ARG A 550 -5.97 32.15 41.63
CA ARG A 550 -6.60 33.22 40.86
C ARG A 550 -8.12 33.27 41.09
N LEU A 551 -8.78 32.11 41.08
CA LEU A 551 -10.23 32.00 41.33
C LEU A 551 -10.58 32.44 42.77
N GLU A 552 -9.75 32.12 43.74
CA GLU A 552 -9.93 32.57 45.13
C GLU A 552 -9.72 34.09 45.29
N ARG A 553 -8.76 34.70 44.59
CA ARG A 553 -8.55 36.15 44.59
C ARG A 553 -9.74 36.88 43.96
N GLU A 554 -10.25 36.37 42.84
CA GLU A 554 -11.43 36.94 42.17
C GLU A 554 -12.70 36.80 43.02
N ARG A 555 -12.89 35.65 43.70
CA ARG A 555 -14.00 35.47 44.65
C ARG A 555 -13.89 36.38 45.87
N ARG A 556 -12.69 36.58 46.43
CA ARG A 556 -12.47 37.54 47.53
C ARG A 556 -12.71 38.99 47.09
N ALA A 557 -12.33 39.35 45.88
CA ALA A 557 -12.60 40.68 45.31
C ALA A 557 -14.11 40.92 45.16
N ARG A 558 -14.87 39.96 44.59
CA ARG A 558 -16.34 40.06 44.51
C ARG A 558 -17.01 40.13 45.87
N ALA A 559 -16.57 39.32 46.84
CA ALA A 559 -17.15 39.36 48.19
C ALA A 559 -16.86 40.69 48.91
N ALA A 560 -15.71 41.32 48.64
CA ALA A 560 -15.39 42.66 49.13
C ALA A 560 -16.26 43.74 48.47
N GLU A 561 -16.45 43.68 47.15
CA GLU A 561 -17.36 44.56 46.41
C GLU A 561 -18.81 44.43 46.88
N GLU A 562 -19.27 43.21 47.16
CA GLU A 562 -20.64 42.96 47.66
C GLU A 562 -20.84 43.48 49.10
N ARG A 563 -19.79 43.42 49.94
CA ARG A 563 -19.81 44.04 51.27
C ARG A 563 -19.82 45.57 51.20
N ILE A 564 -19.04 46.16 50.30
CA ILE A 564 -19.04 47.61 50.07
C ILE A 564 -20.40 48.06 49.54
N ARG A 565 -20.98 47.30 48.60
CA ARG A 565 -22.33 47.56 48.06
C ARG A 565 -23.43 47.46 49.11
N ARG A 566 -23.34 46.50 50.05
CA ARG A 566 -24.28 46.40 51.17
C ARG A 566 -24.10 47.52 52.21
N MET A 567 -22.89 48.03 52.41
CA MET A 567 -22.65 49.19 53.27
C MET A 567 -23.12 50.51 52.63
N GLN A 568 -23.15 50.61 51.30
CA GLN A 568 -23.66 51.79 50.58
C GLN A 568 -25.18 51.79 50.37
N GLY A 569 -25.85 50.64 50.52
CA GLY A 569 -27.31 50.50 50.40
C GLY A 569 -28.07 50.54 51.73
N GLY A 570 -27.41 50.90 52.83
CA GLY A 570 -27.99 51.04 54.16
C GLY A 570 -27.79 52.44 54.72
N SER A 571 -28.35 53.45 54.03
CA SER A 571 -28.64 54.80 54.51
C SER A 571 -29.88 55.32 53.81
#